data_AF-A0A154V1H5-F1
#
_entry.id   AF-A0A154V1H5-F1
#
_cell.length_a   1.000
_cell.length_b   1.000
_cell.length_c   1.000
_cell.angle_alpha   90.00
_cell.angle_beta   90.00
_cell.angle_gamma   90.00
#
_symmetry.space_group_name_H-M   'P 1'
#
loop_
_entity.id
_entity.type
_entity.pdbx_description
1 polymer ?
#
loop_
_entity_poly.entity_id
_entity_poly.type
_entity_poly.pdbx_seq_one_letter_code
_entity_poly.pdbx_strand_id
1 'polypeptide(L)'
;MPDDADAATRARHLWEEGLRSEILTLLKQRVREDPTDRACRLVLAELYRELIAPDQAGRWGIAFPAWTTDVERDRLARMIAHSGIADDEIPAFLALPPADPSEPELPDEAAALLPEIERYRAHFADPARMTRWERKAARQAAEQAERAAMWPSGAMEVVGMATDFSWWMVGAVFALGAGLVWLAALFDQPVTALARWTGTATLGTMAAACAARAFVMRADERFRRRREPDSDPVDVDVSRWIIGAIMLGLIVYGLVSANLRTGGPLPF
;
A
#
# COMPACT_ATOMS: atom_id res chain seq x y z
N MET A 1 37.01 -1.00 7.46
CA MET A 1 36.13 -0.78 8.62
C MET A 1 36.63 -1.70 9.72
N PRO A 2 36.98 -1.22 10.92
CA PRO A 2 37.35 -2.12 12.00
C PRO A 2 36.14 -2.95 12.39
N ASP A 3 36.33 -4.26 12.50
CA ASP A 3 35.38 -5.24 13.04
C ASP A 3 34.94 -4.73 14.44
N ASP A 4 33.65 -4.46 14.61
CA ASP A 4 33.08 -3.84 15.82
C ASP A 4 32.94 -4.92 16.91
N ALA A 5 34.06 -5.56 17.24
CA ALA A 5 34.15 -6.64 18.23
C ALA A 5 33.56 -6.20 19.59
N ASP A 6 33.60 -4.91 19.89
CA ASP A 6 32.99 -4.30 21.08
C ASP A 6 31.46 -4.42 21.10
N ALA A 7 30.78 -4.36 19.95
CA ALA A 7 29.32 -4.52 19.87
C ALA A 7 28.90 -5.97 20.13
N ALA A 8 29.62 -6.93 19.53
CA ALA A 8 29.44 -8.36 19.77
C ALA A 8 29.69 -8.75 21.24
N THR A 9 30.78 -8.27 21.84
CA THR A 9 31.10 -8.51 23.26
C THR A 9 30.08 -7.86 24.19
N ARG A 10 29.66 -6.62 23.91
CA ARG A 10 28.60 -5.95 24.70
C ARG A 10 27.27 -6.69 24.61
N ALA A 11 26.95 -7.25 23.45
CA ALA A 11 25.75 -8.06 23.28
C ALA A 11 25.76 -9.32 24.15
N ARG A 12 26.92 -9.98 24.28
CA ARG A 12 27.10 -11.13 25.15
C ARG A 12 26.91 -10.76 26.63
N HIS A 13 27.48 -9.64 27.09
CA HIS A 13 27.25 -9.17 28.47
C HIS A 13 25.78 -8.87 28.76
N LEU A 14 25.09 -8.14 27.88
CA LEU A 14 23.67 -7.83 28.05
C LEU A 14 22.79 -9.09 28.02
N TRP A 15 23.20 -10.11 27.26
CA TRP A 15 22.54 -11.40 27.24
C TRP A 15 22.64 -12.13 28.59
N GLU A 16 23.82 -12.11 29.21
CA GLU A 16 24.06 -12.66 30.55
C GLU A 16 23.27 -11.92 31.64
N GLU A 17 23.08 -10.61 31.48
CA GLU A 17 22.23 -9.79 32.36
C GLU A 17 20.72 -10.05 32.20
N GLY A 18 20.32 -10.88 31.24
CA GLY A 18 18.93 -11.28 31.02
C GLY A 18 18.11 -10.36 30.12
N LEU A 19 18.73 -9.33 29.51
CA LEU A 19 18.09 -8.36 28.61
C LEU A 19 17.92 -8.91 27.18
N ARG A 20 17.34 -10.12 27.07
CA ARG A 20 17.33 -10.93 25.84
C ARG A 20 16.60 -10.30 24.67
N SER A 21 15.40 -9.75 24.88
CA SER A 21 14.59 -9.16 23.82
C SER A 21 15.21 -7.89 23.24
N GLU A 22 15.76 -7.06 24.12
CA GLU A 22 16.41 -5.80 23.78
C GLU A 22 17.66 -6.05 22.94
N ILE A 23 18.51 -6.99 23.36
CA ILE A 23 19.75 -7.24 22.63
C ILE A 23 19.52 -7.90 21.27
N LEU A 24 18.55 -8.81 21.15
CA LEU A 24 18.16 -9.36 19.84
C LEU A 24 17.63 -8.25 18.92
N THR A 25 16.89 -7.28 19.46
CA THR A 25 16.37 -6.16 18.68
C THR A 25 17.51 -5.27 18.19
N LEU A 26 18.46 -4.94 19.06
CA LEU A 26 19.65 -4.15 18.72
C LEU A 26 20.51 -4.85 17.66
N LEU A 27 20.80 -6.14 17.82
CA LEU A 27 21.59 -6.91 16.85
C LEU A 27 20.89 -7.02 15.50
N LYS A 28 19.56 -7.27 15.47
CA LYS A 28 18.79 -7.28 14.22
C LYS A 28 18.83 -5.95 13.51
N GLN A 29 18.74 -4.84 14.25
CA GLN A 29 18.83 -3.50 13.68
C GLN A 29 20.23 -3.27 13.09
N ARG A 30 21.28 -3.59 13.86
CA ARG A 30 22.67 -3.45 13.41
C ARG A 30 22.96 -4.24 12.13
N VAL A 31 22.55 -5.51 12.05
CA VAL A 31 22.76 -6.34 10.85
C VAL A 31 21.95 -5.82 9.65
N ARG A 32 20.83 -5.12 9.86
CA ARG A 32 20.09 -4.49 8.76
C ARG A 32 20.73 -3.19 8.29
N GLU A 33 21.31 -2.43 9.20
CA GLU A 33 22.04 -1.19 8.89
C GLU A 33 23.39 -1.49 8.23
N ASP A 34 24.07 -2.53 8.70
CA ASP A 34 25.32 -3.05 8.13
C ASP A 34 25.23 -4.58 7.95
N PRO A 35 24.72 -5.05 6.80
CA PRO A 35 24.68 -6.47 6.44
C PRO A 35 26.03 -7.18 6.41
N THR A 36 27.13 -6.42 6.31
CA THR A 36 28.51 -6.95 6.25
C THR A 36 29.12 -7.17 7.62
N ASP A 37 28.47 -6.72 8.71
CA ASP A 37 28.91 -6.91 10.10
C ASP A 37 28.79 -8.39 10.51
N ARG A 38 29.86 -9.13 10.19
CA ARG A 38 29.97 -10.56 10.40
C ARG A 38 29.89 -10.94 11.86
N ALA A 39 30.54 -10.17 12.74
CA ALA A 39 30.58 -10.43 14.16
C ALA A 39 29.17 -10.35 14.77
N CYS A 40 28.42 -9.27 14.49
CA CYS A 40 27.05 -9.12 14.99
C CYS A 40 26.11 -10.21 14.46
N ARG A 41 26.23 -10.57 13.18
CA ARG A 41 25.40 -11.61 12.57
C ARG A 41 25.65 -12.99 13.18
N LEU A 42 26.90 -13.36 13.41
CA LEU A 42 27.24 -14.63 14.06
C LEU A 42 26.76 -14.67 15.51
N VAL A 43 26.98 -13.60 16.29
CA VAL A 43 26.44 -13.53 17.66
C VAL A 43 24.92 -13.66 17.65
N LEU A 44 24.22 -12.94 16.77
CA LEU A 44 22.77 -13.03 16.65
C LEU A 44 22.29 -14.47 16.36
N ALA A 45 22.96 -15.16 15.43
CA ALA A 45 22.65 -16.53 15.08
C ALA A 45 22.90 -17.49 16.26
N GLU A 46 24.00 -17.32 17.00
CA GLU A 46 24.32 -18.10 18.21
C GLU A 46 23.31 -17.89 19.32
N LEU A 47 22.88 -16.64 19.58
CA LEU A 47 21.86 -16.34 20.60
C LEU A 47 20.52 -17.01 20.25
N TYR A 48 20.13 -17.05 18.98
CA TYR A 48 18.93 -17.79 18.56
C TYR A 48 19.09 -19.30 18.72
N ARG A 49 20.29 -19.85 18.53
CA ARG A 49 20.57 -21.27 18.82
C ARG A 49 20.42 -21.56 20.32
N GLU A 50 20.89 -20.68 21.20
CA GLU A 50 20.68 -20.78 22.66
C GLU A 50 19.19 -20.72 23.05
N LEU A 51 18.37 -20.01 22.27
CA LEU A 51 16.91 -19.99 22.45
C LEU A 51 16.18 -21.19 21.83
N ILE A 52 16.90 -22.15 21.23
CA ILE A 52 16.31 -23.31 20.53
C ILE A 52 15.38 -22.82 19.40
N ALA A 53 15.79 -21.78 18.68
CA ALA A 53 15.10 -21.22 17.53
C ALA A 53 15.89 -21.48 16.23
N PRO A 54 15.88 -22.73 15.70
CA PRO A 54 16.74 -23.14 14.59
C PRO A 54 16.43 -22.44 13.27
N ASP A 55 15.19 -22.01 13.04
CA ASP A 55 14.78 -21.20 11.89
C ASP A 55 15.46 -19.82 11.90
N GLN A 56 15.53 -19.19 13.07
CA GLN A 56 16.18 -17.89 13.24
C GLN A 56 17.71 -18.02 13.24
N ALA A 57 18.25 -19.05 13.91
CA ALA A 57 19.68 -19.34 13.85
C ALA A 57 20.13 -19.59 12.40
N GLY A 58 19.33 -20.38 11.64
CA GLY A 58 19.52 -20.56 10.21
C GLY A 58 19.48 -19.25 9.44
N ARG A 59 18.44 -18.42 9.65
CA ARG A 59 18.26 -17.13 8.94
C ARG A 59 19.50 -16.24 9.03
N TRP A 60 20.03 -16.07 10.23
CA TRP A 60 21.16 -15.16 10.45
C TRP A 60 22.48 -15.83 10.07
N GLY A 61 22.60 -17.15 10.24
CA GLY A 61 23.81 -17.91 9.95
C GLY A 61 24.03 -18.29 8.48
N ILE A 62 22.99 -18.35 7.64
CA ILE A 62 23.06 -18.90 6.26
C ILE A 62 24.02 -18.13 5.34
N ALA A 63 24.35 -16.89 5.68
CA ALA A 63 25.33 -16.09 4.94
C ALA A 63 26.77 -16.63 5.06
N PHE A 64 27.03 -17.58 5.96
CA PHE A 64 28.36 -18.13 6.20
C PHE A 64 28.48 -19.59 5.76
N PRO A 65 29.43 -19.92 4.86
CA PRO A 65 29.67 -21.28 4.41
C PRO A 65 29.82 -22.27 5.56
N ALA A 66 29.09 -23.38 5.48
CA ALA A 66 29.13 -24.49 6.44
C ALA A 66 28.86 -24.12 7.92
N TRP A 67 28.33 -22.93 8.23
CA TRP A 67 28.03 -22.55 9.62
C TRP A 67 26.68 -23.09 10.12
N THR A 68 25.70 -23.15 9.22
CA THR A 68 24.36 -23.66 9.54
C THR A 68 24.32 -25.18 9.48
N THR A 69 23.53 -25.77 10.38
CA THR A 69 23.25 -27.21 10.38
C THR A 69 22.13 -27.57 9.40
N ASP A 70 22.02 -28.84 9.02
CA ASP A 70 20.92 -29.34 8.19
C ASP A 70 19.55 -29.03 8.78
N VAL A 71 19.41 -29.11 10.10
CA VAL A 71 18.15 -28.81 10.81
C VAL A 71 17.83 -27.32 10.71
N GLU A 72 18.81 -26.44 10.88
CA GLU A 72 18.60 -24.98 10.77
C GLU A 72 18.24 -24.59 9.33
N ARG A 73 18.89 -25.21 8.33
CA ARG A 73 18.56 -25.03 6.91
C ARG A 73 17.15 -25.50 6.58
N ASP A 74 16.75 -26.68 7.04
CA ASP A 74 15.38 -27.20 6.86
C ASP A 74 14.33 -26.28 7.48
N ARG A 75 14.58 -25.81 8.71
CA ARG A 75 13.64 -24.94 9.45
C ARG A 75 13.54 -23.56 8.83
N LEU A 76 14.66 -23.01 8.35
CA LEU A 76 14.69 -21.77 7.59
C LEU A 76 13.89 -21.91 6.27
N ALA A 77 14.10 -22.99 5.51
CA ALA A 77 13.37 -23.22 4.25
C ALA A 77 11.86 -23.28 4.49
N ARG A 78 11.40 -23.97 5.54
CA ARG A 78 9.99 -23.98 5.96
C ARG A 78 9.47 -22.60 6.31
N MET A 79 10.25 -21.81 7.06
CA MET A 79 9.86 -20.46 7.46
C MET A 79 9.68 -19.55 6.25
N ILE A 80 10.63 -19.59 5.30
CA ILE A 80 10.55 -18.82 4.05
C ILE A 80 9.33 -19.25 3.23
N ALA A 81 9.15 -20.55 3.02
CA ALA A 81 8.01 -21.08 2.30
C ALA A 81 6.66 -20.70 2.95
N HIS A 82 6.58 -20.68 4.28
CA HIS A 82 5.37 -20.30 5.00
C HIS A 82 5.10 -18.79 4.98
N SER A 83 6.16 -17.97 4.90
CA SER A 83 6.04 -16.50 4.90
C SER A 83 5.51 -15.95 3.57
N GLY A 84 5.51 -16.76 2.50
CA GLY A 84 4.96 -16.38 1.20
C GLY A 84 5.79 -15.32 0.46
N ILE A 85 7.03 -15.08 0.89
CA ILE A 85 7.96 -14.19 0.21
C ILE A 85 8.36 -14.76 -1.15
N ALA A 86 8.45 -13.90 -2.16
CA ALA A 86 8.91 -14.25 -3.50
C ALA A 86 10.43 -14.46 -3.53
N ASP A 87 10.95 -15.11 -4.57
CA ASP A 87 12.37 -15.50 -4.64
C ASP A 87 13.31 -14.28 -4.68
N ASP A 88 12.88 -13.21 -5.34
CA ASP A 88 13.57 -11.92 -5.41
C ASP A 88 13.58 -11.16 -4.07
N GLU A 89 12.69 -11.49 -3.14
CA GLU A 89 12.62 -10.90 -1.80
C GLU A 89 13.49 -11.65 -0.77
N ILE A 90 13.97 -12.86 -1.11
CA ILE A 90 14.77 -13.71 -0.21
C ILE A 90 16.05 -13.00 0.27
N PRO A 91 16.84 -12.31 -0.59
CA PRO A 91 18.04 -11.60 -0.13
C PRO A 91 17.75 -10.56 0.95
N ALA A 92 16.69 -9.76 0.74
CA ALA A 92 16.25 -8.75 1.70
C ALA A 92 15.73 -9.38 2.99
N PHE A 93 14.97 -10.46 2.90
CA PHE A 93 14.48 -11.20 4.06
C PHE A 93 15.63 -11.76 4.91
N LEU A 94 16.66 -12.31 4.27
CA LEU A 94 17.87 -12.83 4.93
C LEU A 94 18.84 -11.72 5.37
N ALA A 95 18.54 -10.46 5.03
CA ALA A 95 19.40 -9.29 5.24
C ALA A 95 20.81 -9.47 4.67
N LEU A 96 20.95 -10.18 3.54
CA LEU A 96 22.25 -10.52 2.98
C LEU A 96 23.03 -9.25 2.58
N PRO A 97 24.38 -9.30 2.63
CA PRO A 97 25.22 -8.29 2.02
C PRO A 97 24.75 -7.98 0.59
N PRO A 98 24.76 -6.71 0.15
CA PRO A 98 24.46 -6.39 -1.22
C PRO A 98 25.41 -7.17 -2.13
N ALA A 99 24.85 -7.89 -3.10
CA ALA A 99 25.66 -8.63 -4.06
C ALA A 99 26.58 -7.66 -4.80
N ASP A 100 27.86 -8.00 -4.90
CA ASP A 100 28.73 -7.34 -5.87
C ASP A 100 28.11 -7.62 -7.26
N PRO A 101 28.00 -6.64 -8.17
CA PRO A 101 27.49 -6.88 -9.53
C PRO A 101 28.29 -7.94 -10.31
N SER A 102 29.47 -8.34 -9.82
CA SER A 102 30.28 -9.44 -10.36
C SER A 102 30.09 -10.80 -9.66
N GLU A 103 29.30 -10.86 -8.58
CA GLU A 103 29.01 -12.08 -7.81
C GLU A 103 27.57 -12.56 -8.04
N PRO A 104 27.28 -13.86 -7.81
CA PRO A 104 25.92 -14.37 -7.88
C PRO A 104 24.98 -13.61 -6.93
N GLU A 105 23.73 -13.40 -7.37
CA GLU A 105 22.69 -12.63 -6.66
C GLU A 105 22.37 -13.18 -5.26
N LEU A 106 22.65 -14.48 -5.03
CA LEU A 106 22.50 -15.17 -3.76
C LEU A 106 23.79 -15.97 -3.45
N PRO A 107 24.28 -15.95 -2.19
CA PRO A 107 25.35 -16.84 -1.73
C PRO A 107 24.99 -18.31 -1.93
N ASP A 108 25.97 -19.16 -2.24
CA ASP A 108 25.78 -20.58 -2.56
C ASP A 108 24.92 -21.32 -1.51
N GLU A 109 25.15 -21.06 -0.23
CA GLU A 109 24.39 -21.67 0.87
C GLU A 109 22.91 -21.26 0.86
N ALA A 110 22.61 -20.00 0.52
CA ALA A 110 21.23 -19.51 0.41
C ALA A 110 20.57 -20.02 -0.88
N ALA A 111 21.31 -20.05 -1.99
CA ALA A 111 20.84 -20.62 -3.26
C ALA A 111 20.51 -22.12 -3.11
N ALA A 112 21.28 -22.86 -2.32
CA ALA A 112 21.03 -24.27 -2.02
C ALA A 112 19.71 -24.51 -1.27
N LEU A 113 19.10 -23.48 -0.64
CA LEU A 113 17.78 -23.61 0.00
C LEU A 113 16.63 -23.56 -1.00
N LEU A 114 16.81 -23.01 -2.20
CA LEU A 114 15.70 -22.79 -3.15
C LEU A 114 14.92 -24.07 -3.49
N PRO A 115 15.55 -25.24 -3.77
CA PRO A 115 14.81 -26.47 -4.01
C PRO A 115 13.97 -26.92 -2.80
N GLU A 116 14.48 -26.71 -1.59
CA GLU A 116 13.80 -27.07 -0.34
C GLU A 116 12.63 -26.12 -0.03
N ILE A 117 12.83 -24.82 -0.27
CA ILE A 117 11.77 -23.80 -0.17
C ILE A 117 10.63 -24.17 -1.12
N GLU A 118 10.93 -24.50 -2.37
CA GLU A 118 9.90 -24.86 -3.35
C GLU A 118 9.18 -26.17 -2.97
N ARG A 119 9.93 -27.17 -2.47
CA ARG A 119 9.33 -28.39 -1.93
C ARG A 119 8.35 -28.09 -0.79
N TYR A 120 8.69 -27.16 0.11
CA TYR A 120 7.80 -26.75 1.19
C TYR A 120 6.64 -25.88 0.73
N ARG A 121 6.83 -24.98 -0.23
CA ARG A 121 5.72 -24.22 -0.84
C ARG A 121 4.71 -25.16 -1.48
N ALA A 122 5.17 -26.15 -2.26
CA ALA A 122 4.31 -27.19 -2.82
C ALA A 122 3.60 -28.01 -1.73
N HIS A 123 4.32 -28.34 -0.65
CA HIS A 123 3.74 -29.04 0.50
C HIS A 123 2.63 -28.23 1.20
N PHE A 124 2.83 -26.93 1.38
CA PHE A 124 1.83 -26.04 1.98
C PHE A 124 0.69 -25.70 1.03
N ALA A 125 0.95 -25.71 -0.27
CA ALA A 125 -0.05 -25.49 -1.32
C ALA A 125 -1.00 -26.68 -1.50
N ASP A 126 -0.67 -27.88 -0.99
CA ASP A 126 -1.49 -29.09 -1.11
C ASP A 126 -2.89 -28.90 -0.47
N PRO A 127 -3.96 -28.83 -1.29
CA PRO A 127 -5.32 -28.59 -0.80
C PRO A 127 -5.85 -29.72 0.09
N ALA A 128 -5.24 -30.91 0.04
CA ALA A 128 -5.60 -32.04 0.90
C ALA A 128 -5.18 -31.80 2.36
N ARG A 129 -4.18 -30.95 2.59
CA ARG A 129 -3.64 -30.64 3.92
C ARG A 129 -4.16 -29.31 4.47
N MET A 130 -4.63 -28.42 3.60
CA MET A 130 -5.17 -27.13 4.02
C MET A 130 -6.47 -27.28 4.82
N THR A 131 -6.55 -26.57 5.94
CA THR A 131 -7.80 -26.43 6.68
C THR A 131 -8.87 -25.75 5.80
N ARG A 132 -10.14 -25.89 6.16
CA ARG A 132 -11.24 -25.23 5.41
C ARG A 132 -11.06 -23.71 5.35
N TRP A 133 -10.49 -23.12 6.40
CA TRP A 133 -10.19 -21.69 6.49
C TRP A 133 -9.03 -21.28 5.59
N GLU A 134 -7.93 -22.04 5.60
CA GLU A 134 -6.79 -21.81 4.69
C GLU A 134 -7.21 -21.91 3.22
N ARG A 135 -8.04 -22.88 2.86
CA ARG A 135 -8.58 -22.98 1.48
C ARG A 135 -9.41 -21.77 1.08
N LYS A 136 -10.15 -21.18 2.02
CA LYS A 136 -10.92 -19.96 1.76
C LYS A 136 -9.99 -18.75 1.60
N ALA A 137 -8.98 -18.63 2.46
CA ALA A 137 -7.98 -17.57 2.37
C ALA A 137 -7.18 -17.65 1.06
N ALA A 138 -6.73 -18.85 0.66
CA ALA A 138 -6.01 -19.07 -0.59
C ALA A 138 -6.84 -18.70 -1.83
N ARG A 139 -8.14 -19.04 -1.85
CA ARG A 139 -9.06 -18.61 -2.92
C ARG A 139 -9.21 -17.09 -2.96
N GLN A 140 -9.34 -16.44 -1.80
CA GLN A 140 -9.46 -14.99 -1.72
C GLN A 140 -8.16 -14.29 -2.19
N ALA A 141 -7.00 -14.82 -1.82
CA ALA A 141 -5.71 -14.33 -2.28
C ALA A 141 -5.53 -14.48 -3.80
N ALA A 142 -5.94 -15.62 -4.36
CA ALA A 142 -5.93 -15.84 -5.81
C ALA A 142 -6.87 -14.87 -6.55
N GLU A 143 -8.10 -14.67 -6.05
CA GLU A 143 -9.03 -13.66 -6.60
C GLU A 143 -8.46 -12.24 -6.49
N GLN A 144 -7.74 -11.93 -5.41
CA GLN A 144 -7.09 -10.62 -5.24
C GLN A 144 -5.93 -10.44 -6.21
N ALA A 145 -5.09 -11.46 -6.41
CA ALA A 145 -4.00 -11.43 -7.38
C ALA A 145 -4.53 -11.29 -8.82
N GLU A 146 -5.60 -12.00 -9.16
CA GLU A 146 -6.27 -11.88 -10.46
C GLU A 146 -6.87 -10.48 -10.65
N ARG A 147 -7.51 -9.91 -9.62
CA ARG A 147 -8.01 -8.52 -9.66
C ARG A 147 -6.90 -7.49 -9.77
N ALA A 148 -5.78 -7.70 -9.08
CA ALA A 148 -4.60 -6.82 -9.17
C ALA A 148 -3.95 -6.89 -10.55
N ALA A 149 -3.93 -8.07 -11.18
CA ALA A 149 -3.50 -8.23 -12.57
C ALA A 149 -4.50 -7.61 -13.56
N MET A 150 -5.80 -7.65 -13.25
CA MET A 150 -6.87 -7.08 -14.07
C MET A 150 -6.95 -5.54 -13.99
N TRP A 151 -6.52 -4.95 -12.88
CA TRP A 151 -6.43 -3.49 -12.70
C TRP A 151 -4.96 -3.05 -12.79
N PRO A 152 -4.43 -2.84 -14.01
CA PRO A 152 -3.08 -2.32 -14.17
C PRO A 152 -2.96 -0.98 -13.43
N SER A 153 -1.74 -0.66 -12.97
CA SER A 153 -1.37 0.57 -12.23
C SER A 153 -1.97 1.87 -12.80
N GLY A 154 -2.27 1.92 -14.10
CA GLY A 154 -2.98 3.01 -14.76
C GLY A 154 -4.41 3.27 -14.26
N ALA A 155 -5.05 2.35 -13.53
CA ALA A 155 -6.40 2.60 -13.01
C ALA A 155 -6.46 3.69 -11.92
N MET A 156 -5.39 3.84 -11.13
CA MET A 156 -5.25 4.97 -10.19
C MET A 156 -4.94 6.27 -10.94
N GLU A 157 -4.20 6.21 -12.05
CA GLU A 157 -4.00 7.36 -12.93
C GLU A 157 -5.31 7.81 -13.60
N VAL A 158 -6.17 6.87 -14.01
CA VAL A 158 -7.51 7.17 -14.57
C VAL A 158 -8.39 7.87 -13.54
N VAL A 159 -8.29 7.48 -12.26
CA VAL A 159 -9.03 8.15 -11.17
C VAL A 159 -8.52 9.58 -10.95
N GLY A 160 -7.20 9.79 -10.94
CA GLY A 160 -6.60 11.13 -10.87
C GLY A 160 -6.99 12.01 -12.06
N MET A 161 -6.93 11.44 -13.27
CA MET A 161 -7.31 12.12 -14.52
C MET A 161 -8.80 12.49 -14.54
N ALA A 162 -9.67 11.65 -13.98
CA ALA A 162 -11.09 11.94 -13.85
C ALA A 162 -11.36 13.12 -12.89
N THR A 163 -10.61 13.24 -11.81
CA THR A 163 -10.71 14.40 -10.90
C THR A 163 -10.25 15.70 -11.58
N ASP A 164 -9.16 15.68 -12.33
CA ASP A 164 -8.68 16.87 -13.05
C ASP A 164 -9.64 17.27 -14.19
N PHE A 165 -10.18 16.27 -14.89
CA PHE A 165 -11.21 16.48 -15.91
C PHE A 165 -12.50 17.10 -15.33
N SER A 166 -12.88 16.72 -14.11
CA SER A 166 -14.08 17.28 -13.46
C SER A 166 -13.95 18.79 -13.18
N TRP A 167 -12.77 19.25 -12.77
CA TRP A 167 -12.50 20.68 -12.56
C TRP A 167 -12.46 21.46 -13.88
N TRP A 168 -11.91 20.85 -14.93
CA TRP A 168 -11.90 21.45 -16.26
C TRP A 168 -13.33 21.61 -16.81
N MET A 169 -14.19 20.62 -16.62
CA MET A 169 -15.61 20.68 -17.00
C MET A 169 -16.36 21.83 -16.29
N VAL A 170 -16.12 22.03 -14.99
CA VAL A 170 -16.72 23.16 -14.25
C VAL A 170 -16.28 24.50 -14.84
N GLY A 171 -14.98 24.65 -15.13
CA GLY A 171 -14.45 25.86 -15.78
C GLY A 171 -15.03 26.10 -17.18
N ALA A 172 -15.17 25.03 -17.99
CA ALA A 172 -15.73 25.10 -19.34
C ALA A 172 -17.21 25.53 -19.33
N VAL A 173 -18.02 24.95 -18.44
CA VAL A 173 -19.45 25.31 -18.28
C VAL A 173 -19.58 26.78 -17.87
N PHE A 174 -18.76 27.25 -16.93
CA PHE A 174 -18.76 28.64 -16.51
C PHE A 174 -18.36 29.59 -17.64
N ALA A 175 -17.27 29.29 -18.35
CA ALA A 175 -16.76 30.13 -19.44
C ALA A 175 -17.77 30.23 -20.60
N LEU A 176 -18.37 29.11 -21.00
CA LEU A 176 -19.40 29.07 -22.05
C LEU A 176 -20.62 29.92 -21.67
N GLY A 177 -21.13 29.75 -20.45
CA GLY A 177 -22.30 30.50 -20.03
C GLY A 177 -22.02 31.99 -19.80
N ALA A 178 -20.83 32.36 -19.32
CA ALA A 178 -20.40 33.76 -19.24
C ALA A 178 -20.27 34.40 -20.63
N GLY A 179 -19.72 33.66 -21.60
CA GLY A 179 -19.62 34.08 -23.00
C GLY A 179 -20.98 34.31 -23.65
N LEU A 180 -21.95 33.41 -23.43
CA LEU A 180 -23.31 33.57 -23.95
C LEU A 180 -24.03 34.78 -23.33
N VAL A 181 -23.84 35.03 -22.03
CA VAL A 181 -24.38 36.23 -21.36
C VAL A 181 -23.77 37.50 -21.96
N TRP A 182 -22.45 37.52 -22.16
CA TRP A 182 -21.78 38.67 -22.75
C TRP A 182 -22.24 38.92 -24.19
N LEU A 183 -22.37 37.86 -25.00
CA LEU A 183 -22.83 37.94 -26.38
C LEU A 183 -24.28 38.43 -26.47
N ALA A 184 -25.19 37.94 -25.64
CA ALA A 184 -26.57 38.40 -25.61
C ALA A 184 -26.72 39.85 -25.12
N ALA A 185 -25.83 40.32 -24.23
CA ALA A 185 -25.78 41.73 -23.82
C ALA A 185 -25.41 42.66 -24.98
N LEU A 186 -24.57 42.22 -25.92
CA LEU A 186 -24.24 43.00 -27.12
C LEU A 186 -25.43 43.22 -28.07
N PHE A 187 -26.46 42.36 -27.99
CA PHE A 187 -27.67 42.45 -28.81
C PHE A 187 -28.89 43.03 -28.04
N ASP A 188 -28.64 43.67 -26.90
CA ASP A 188 -29.67 44.32 -26.06
C ASP A 188 -30.81 43.37 -25.62
N GLN A 189 -30.52 42.06 -25.58
CA GLN A 189 -31.48 41.05 -25.15
C GLN A 189 -31.57 41.02 -23.61
N PRO A 190 -32.74 40.69 -23.03
CA PRO A 190 -32.86 40.51 -21.58
C PRO A 190 -32.06 39.29 -21.10
N VAL A 191 -30.83 39.51 -20.66
CA VAL A 191 -29.87 38.45 -20.31
C VAL A 191 -30.03 37.86 -18.91
N THR A 192 -30.94 38.41 -18.12
CA THR A 192 -31.08 38.08 -16.69
C THR A 192 -31.50 36.63 -16.47
N ALA A 193 -32.33 36.06 -17.35
CA ALA A 193 -32.72 34.65 -17.28
C ALA A 193 -31.53 33.72 -17.61
N LEU A 194 -30.80 34.04 -18.67
CA LEU A 194 -29.65 33.24 -19.12
C LEU A 194 -28.51 33.24 -18.08
N ALA A 195 -28.19 34.40 -17.51
CA ALA A 195 -27.17 34.52 -16.46
C ALA A 195 -27.52 33.71 -15.20
N ARG A 196 -28.80 33.69 -14.81
CA ARG A 196 -29.29 32.86 -13.69
C ARG A 196 -29.13 31.36 -13.97
N TRP A 197 -29.44 30.92 -15.19
CA TRP A 197 -29.31 29.51 -15.57
C TRP A 197 -27.85 29.07 -15.66
N THR A 198 -26.96 29.91 -16.19
CA THR A 198 -25.51 29.67 -16.18
C THR A 198 -24.98 29.49 -14.75
N GLY A 199 -25.34 30.39 -13.83
CA GLY A 199 -24.93 30.28 -12.44
C GLY A 199 -25.44 29.00 -11.78
N THR A 200 -26.71 28.65 -12.03
CA THR A 200 -27.34 27.44 -11.51
C THR A 200 -26.67 26.17 -12.05
N ALA A 201 -26.38 26.12 -13.36
CA ALA A 201 -25.69 24.99 -13.99
C ALA A 201 -24.28 24.81 -13.42
N THR A 202 -23.51 25.90 -13.30
CA THR A 202 -22.13 25.88 -12.76
C THR A 202 -22.11 25.34 -11.32
N LEU A 203 -23.02 25.84 -10.46
CA LEU A 203 -23.13 25.37 -9.08
C LEU A 203 -23.55 23.90 -9.00
N GLY A 204 -24.43 23.45 -9.90
CA GLY A 204 -24.84 22.04 -10.01
C GLY A 204 -23.68 21.13 -10.42
N THR A 205 -22.89 21.52 -11.42
CA THR A 205 -21.71 20.75 -11.85
C THR A 205 -20.66 20.69 -10.73
N MET A 206 -20.46 21.77 -9.99
CA MET A 206 -19.53 21.81 -8.87
C MET A 206 -19.99 20.93 -7.69
N ALA A 207 -21.30 20.88 -7.41
CA ALA A 207 -21.87 19.97 -6.42
C ALA A 207 -21.62 18.49 -6.80
N ALA A 208 -21.84 18.15 -8.08
CA ALA A 208 -21.60 16.81 -8.60
C ALA A 208 -20.12 16.41 -8.52
N ALA A 209 -19.20 17.33 -8.86
CA ALA A 209 -17.76 17.10 -8.75
C ALA A 209 -17.31 16.84 -7.30
N CYS A 210 -17.82 17.63 -6.33
CA CYS A 210 -17.56 17.41 -4.90
C CYS A 210 -18.08 16.04 -4.43
N ALA A 211 -19.28 15.64 -4.85
CA ALA A 211 -19.86 14.35 -4.50
C ALA A 211 -19.08 13.17 -5.10
N ALA A 212 -18.67 13.28 -6.37
CA ALA A 212 -17.84 12.28 -7.05
C ALA A 212 -16.49 12.11 -6.33
N ARG A 213 -15.83 13.22 -5.96
CA ARG A 213 -14.56 13.18 -5.21
C ARG A 213 -14.71 12.53 -3.83
N ALA A 214 -15.78 12.85 -3.11
CA ALA A 214 -16.09 12.22 -1.83
C ALA A 214 -16.32 10.71 -1.97
N PHE A 215 -16.99 10.29 -3.05
CA PHE A 215 -17.23 8.88 -3.35
C PHE A 215 -15.94 8.14 -3.64
N VAL A 216 -15.06 8.71 -4.49
CA VAL A 216 -13.75 8.14 -4.82
C VAL A 216 -12.90 7.96 -3.56
N MET A 217 -12.77 8.99 -2.73
CA MET A 217 -12.01 8.91 -1.47
C MET A 217 -12.54 7.83 -0.52
N ARG A 218 -13.88 7.67 -0.43
CA ARG A 218 -14.48 6.58 0.36
C ARG A 218 -14.28 5.21 -0.25
N ALA A 219 -14.33 5.11 -1.57
CA ALA A 219 -14.08 3.86 -2.26
C ALA A 219 -12.63 3.42 -2.02
N ASP A 220 -11.69 4.34 -2.14
CA ASP A 220 -10.26 4.11 -1.93
C ASP A 220 -9.95 3.65 -0.50
N GLU A 221 -10.48 4.34 0.51
CA GLU A 221 -10.35 3.91 1.91
C GLU A 221 -10.98 2.54 2.18
N ARG A 222 -12.13 2.24 1.56
CA ARG A 222 -12.74 0.89 1.64
C ARG A 222 -11.89 -0.18 0.97
N PHE A 223 -11.24 0.14 -0.14
CA PHE A 223 -10.31 -0.77 -0.81
C PHE A 223 -9.05 -0.96 0.03
N ARG A 224 -8.50 0.10 0.63
CA ARG A 224 -7.34 0.04 1.50
C ARG A 224 -7.60 -0.81 2.74
N ARG A 225 -8.71 -0.61 3.45
CA ARG A 225 -9.08 -1.45 4.61
C ARG A 225 -9.28 -2.91 4.26
N ARG A 226 -9.66 -3.21 3.01
CA ARG A 226 -9.77 -4.60 2.53
C ARG A 226 -8.42 -5.21 2.19
N ARG A 227 -7.41 -4.38 1.88
CA ARG A 227 -6.03 -4.79 1.61
C ARG A 227 -5.22 -4.95 2.90
N GLU A 228 -5.44 -4.06 3.87
CA GLU A 228 -4.70 -4.00 5.13
C GLU A 228 -5.68 -3.93 6.31
N PRO A 229 -6.24 -5.08 6.75
CA PRO A 229 -7.29 -5.13 7.77
C PRO A 229 -6.83 -4.70 9.17
N ASP A 230 -5.51 -4.71 9.43
CA ASP A 230 -4.88 -4.29 10.70
C ASP A 230 -4.39 -2.83 10.69
N SER A 231 -4.61 -2.09 9.59
CA SER A 231 -4.28 -0.67 9.55
C SER A 231 -5.31 0.17 10.31
N ASP A 232 -4.84 1.06 11.19
CA ASP A 232 -5.71 2.03 11.85
C ASP A 232 -6.48 2.85 10.79
N PRO A 233 -7.76 3.15 11.06
CA PRO A 233 -8.57 3.94 10.14
C PRO A 233 -7.87 5.27 9.91
N VAL A 234 -7.41 5.52 8.68
CA VAL A 234 -6.97 6.86 8.34
C VAL A 234 -8.23 7.67 8.23
N ASP A 235 -8.31 8.71 9.05
CA ASP A 235 -9.44 9.64 9.05
C ASP A 235 -9.33 10.49 7.79
N VAL A 236 -9.76 9.93 6.66
CA VAL A 236 -9.89 10.67 5.41
C VAL A 236 -11.01 11.67 5.66
N ASP A 237 -10.67 12.93 5.90
CA ASP A 237 -11.62 14.01 6.14
C ASP A 237 -12.44 14.31 4.87
N VAL A 238 -13.43 13.46 4.60
CA VAL A 238 -14.39 13.62 3.50
C VAL A 238 -15.49 14.63 3.87
N SER A 239 -15.54 15.07 5.13
CA SER A 239 -16.62 15.88 5.68
C SER A 239 -16.74 17.20 4.92
N ARG A 240 -15.62 17.83 4.59
CA ARG A 240 -15.57 19.10 3.84
C ARG A 240 -16.21 18.99 2.45
N TRP A 241 -15.98 17.88 1.76
CA TRP A 241 -16.53 17.63 0.42
C TRP A 241 -18.03 17.33 0.45
N ILE A 242 -18.47 16.54 1.43
CA ILE A 242 -19.89 16.21 1.63
C ILE A 242 -20.67 17.48 2.02
N ILE A 243 -20.16 18.25 2.97
CA ILE A 243 -20.77 19.52 3.40
C ILE A 243 -20.83 20.50 2.22
N GLY A 244 -19.76 20.61 1.43
CA GLY A 244 -19.74 21.44 0.22
C GLY A 244 -20.79 21.02 -0.81
N ALA A 245 -20.92 19.71 -1.09
CA ALA A 245 -21.91 19.20 -2.03
C ALA A 245 -23.36 19.45 -1.57
N ILE A 246 -23.64 19.26 -0.26
CA ILE A 246 -24.97 19.52 0.32
C ILE A 246 -25.31 21.02 0.24
N MET A 247 -24.38 21.89 0.65
CA MET A 247 -24.58 23.34 0.60
C MET A 247 -24.84 23.83 -0.83
N LEU A 248 -24.03 23.40 -1.80
CA LEU A 248 -24.23 23.74 -3.21
C LEU A 248 -25.55 23.20 -3.74
N GLY A 249 -25.92 21.96 -3.41
CA GLY A 249 -27.19 21.37 -3.79
C GLY A 249 -28.41 22.14 -3.25
N LEU A 250 -28.35 22.59 -1.99
CA LEU A 250 -29.41 23.42 -1.40
C LEU A 250 -29.52 24.78 -2.08
N ILE A 251 -28.39 25.41 -2.44
CA ILE A 251 -28.37 26.68 -3.18
C ILE A 251 -28.99 26.50 -4.57
N VAL A 252 -28.61 25.45 -5.30
CA VAL A 252 -29.18 25.11 -6.61
C VAL A 252 -30.68 24.86 -6.50
N TYR A 253 -31.12 24.06 -5.52
CA TYR A 253 -32.53 23.80 -5.28
C TYR A 253 -33.32 25.08 -4.95
N GLY A 254 -32.74 25.98 -4.13
CA GLY A 254 -33.32 27.29 -3.83
C GLY A 254 -33.47 28.16 -5.08
N LEU A 255 -32.43 28.23 -5.92
CA LEU A 255 -32.45 28.98 -7.18
C LEU A 255 -33.48 28.45 -8.16
N VAL A 256 -33.55 27.13 -8.35
CA VAL A 256 -34.52 26.47 -9.23
C VAL A 256 -35.95 26.69 -8.72
N SER A 257 -36.19 26.47 -7.43
CA SER A 257 -37.52 26.62 -6.83
C SER A 257 -38.02 28.07 -6.83
N ALA A 258 -37.13 29.05 -6.61
CA ALA A 258 -37.46 30.47 -6.74
C ALA A 258 -37.82 30.83 -8.18
N ASN A 259 -37.04 30.36 -9.17
CA ASN A 259 -37.32 30.61 -10.59
C ASN A 259 -38.68 30.03 -11.02
N LEU A 260 -38.99 28.79 -10.61
CA LEU A 260 -40.27 28.14 -10.89
C LEU A 260 -41.47 28.91 -10.31
N ARG A 261 -41.32 29.56 -9.16
CA ARG A 261 -42.38 30.39 -8.53
C ARG A 261 -42.57 31.74 -9.20
N THR A 262 -41.52 32.31 -9.78
CA THR A 262 -41.59 33.64 -10.45
C THR A 262 -42.15 33.60 -11.87
N GLY A 263 -42.48 32.43 -12.42
CA GLY A 263 -43.01 32.30 -13.78
C GLY A 263 -42.00 32.67 -14.87
N GLY A 264 -40.71 32.66 -14.56
CA GLY A 264 -39.66 32.92 -15.55
C GLY A 264 -39.66 31.84 -16.64
N PRO A 265 -39.38 32.20 -17.90
CA PRO A 265 -39.37 31.24 -19.00
C PRO A 265 -38.35 30.12 -18.72
N LEU A 266 -38.79 28.88 -18.92
CA LEU A 266 -37.89 27.73 -18.96
C LEU A 266 -36.89 27.96 -20.11
N PRO A 267 -35.61 27.55 -19.96
CA PRO A 267 -34.61 27.68 -21.02
C PRO A 267 -34.87 26.60 -22.07
N PHE A 268 -35.87 26.81 -22.92
CA PHE A 268 -36.10 26.06 -24.15
C PHE A 268 -36.42 27.05 -25.27
#